data_AF-A0A2K1NW49-F1
#
_entry.id   AF-A0A2K1NW49-F1
#
_cell.length_a   1.000
_cell.length_b   1.000
_cell.length_c   1.000
_cell.angle_alpha   90.00
_cell.angle_beta   90.00
_cell.angle_gamma   90.00
#
_symmetry.space_group_name_H-M   'P 1'
#
loop_
_entity.id
_entity.type
_entity.pdbx_description
1 polymer ?
#
loop_
_entity_poly.entity_id
_entity_poly.type
_entity_poly.pdbx_seq_one_letter_code
_entity_poly.pdbx_strand_id
1 'polypeptide(L)'
;MKKKIFLIVISIVLLSVFMYAEKFLIINDNTLKVYRLDAYDSFELTGDSLILKKADTLWSGSEVSVKINLVTELELQKYQKLEQMLKEGRTIPAPTKPGEVATGRILTVDWLKQDKKEKLTEDIIRFLTNPNQTSFDLTKWLNDYANWIPVR
;
A
#
# COMPACT_ATOMS: atom_id res chain seq x y z
N MET A 1 -6.13 -48.99 11.13
CA MET A 1 -7.04 -47.95 10.57
C MET A 1 -6.80 -46.55 11.16
N LYS A 2 -6.61 -46.40 12.48
CA LYS A 2 -6.36 -45.10 13.14
C LYS A 2 -5.20 -44.27 12.53
N LYS A 3 -4.08 -44.90 12.16
CA LYS A 3 -2.93 -44.21 11.50
C LYS A 3 -3.24 -43.65 10.11
N LYS A 4 -4.12 -44.32 9.33
CA LYS A 4 -4.53 -43.85 8.00
C LYS A 4 -5.47 -42.64 8.10
N ILE A 5 -6.39 -42.64 9.06
CA ILE A 5 -7.28 -41.51 9.33
C ILE A 5 -6.47 -40.30 9.82
N PHE A 6 -5.48 -40.53 10.69
CA PHE A 6 -4.60 -39.45 11.17
C PHE A 6 -3.80 -38.78 10.04
N LEU A 7 -3.29 -39.56 9.08
CA LEU A 7 -2.62 -39.04 7.88
C LEU A 7 -3.57 -38.24 6.98
N ILE A 8 -4.81 -38.69 6.78
CA ILE A 8 -5.82 -37.97 6.01
C ILE A 8 -6.17 -36.64 6.68
N VAL A 9 -6.33 -36.62 8.00
CA VAL A 9 -6.60 -35.38 8.76
C VAL A 9 -5.43 -34.40 8.65
N ILE A 10 -4.18 -34.87 8.77
CA ILE A 10 -2.99 -34.02 8.56
C ILE A 10 -2.94 -33.48 7.13
N SER A 11 -3.26 -34.29 6.12
CA SER A 11 -3.31 -33.84 4.73
C SER A 11 -4.40 -32.80 4.49
N ILE A 12 -5.58 -32.95 5.09
CA ILE A 12 -6.67 -31.97 5.01
C ILE A 12 -6.29 -30.68 5.75
N VAL A 13 -5.65 -30.79 6.92
CA VAL A 13 -5.16 -29.61 7.67
C VAL A 13 -4.06 -28.90 6.87
N LEU A 14 -3.09 -29.62 6.28
CA LEU A 14 -2.06 -29.06 5.41
C LEU A 14 -2.67 -28.40 4.15
N LEU A 15 -3.69 -29.01 3.54
CA LEU A 15 -4.44 -28.42 2.42
C LEU A 15 -5.22 -27.16 2.84
N SER A 16 -5.74 -27.10 4.07
CA SER A 16 -6.44 -25.93 4.59
C SER A 16 -5.52 -24.78 5.01
N VAL A 17 -4.24 -25.05 5.31
CA VAL A 17 -3.22 -24.01 5.56
C VAL A 17 -2.90 -23.23 4.28
N PHE A 18 -3.20 -23.79 3.11
CA PHE A 18 -3.15 -23.11 1.81
C PHE A 18 -4.48 -22.50 1.37
N MET A 19 -5.44 -22.26 2.29
CA MET A 19 -6.51 -21.31 2.00
C MET A 19 -5.88 -19.91 1.86
N TYR A 20 -5.49 -19.56 0.63
CA TYR A 20 -5.27 -18.18 0.25
C TYR A 20 -6.59 -17.45 0.49
N ALA A 21 -6.68 -16.77 1.63
CA ALA A 21 -7.82 -15.92 1.90
C ALA A 21 -7.80 -14.79 0.87
N GLU A 22 -8.89 -14.63 0.12
CA GLU A 22 -9.00 -13.61 -0.91
C GLU A 22 -8.60 -12.24 -0.35
N LYS A 23 -7.77 -11.51 -1.12
CA LYS A 23 -7.23 -10.22 -0.69
C LYS A 23 -8.04 -9.08 -1.30
N PHE A 24 -8.52 -8.19 -0.44
CA PHE A 24 -9.35 -7.05 -0.82
C PHE A 24 -8.67 -5.72 -0.49
N LEU A 25 -8.58 -4.84 -1.48
CA LEU A 25 -8.19 -3.45 -1.30
C LEU A 25 -9.44 -2.59 -1.19
N ILE A 26 -9.61 -1.91 -0.07
CA ILE A 26 -10.77 -1.05 0.21
C ILE A 26 -10.34 0.40 -0.01
N ILE A 27 -11.12 1.13 -0.80
CA ILE A 27 -11.00 2.56 -1.00
C ILE A 27 -12.34 3.19 -0.64
N ASN A 28 -12.35 3.99 0.41
CA ASN A 28 -13.52 4.66 0.94
C ASN A 28 -13.32 6.18 0.85
N ASP A 29 -13.48 6.72 -0.36
CA ASP A 29 -13.38 8.15 -0.65
C ASP A 29 -14.78 8.81 -0.59
N ASN A 30 -15.25 9.39 -1.70
CA ASN A 30 -16.64 9.80 -1.90
C ASN A 30 -17.55 8.60 -2.23
N THR A 31 -16.95 7.47 -2.61
CA THR A 31 -17.61 6.21 -2.98
C THR A 31 -16.84 5.05 -2.36
N LEU A 32 -17.55 4.00 -1.95
CA LEU A 32 -16.90 2.76 -1.51
C LEU A 32 -16.55 1.91 -2.74
N LYS A 33 -15.25 1.71 -2.97
CA LYS A 33 -14.70 0.80 -3.98
C LYS A 33 -13.96 -0.32 -3.29
N VAL A 34 -14.21 -1.56 -3.72
CA VAL A 34 -13.54 -2.75 -3.19
C VAL A 34 -12.95 -3.51 -4.37
N TYR A 35 -11.62 -3.65 -4.38
CA TYR A 35 -10.90 -4.40 -5.41
C TYR A 35 -10.47 -5.74 -4.85
N ARG A 36 -10.91 -6.83 -5.48
CA ARG A 36 -10.36 -8.16 -5.21
C ARG A 36 -9.04 -8.31 -5.96
N LEU A 37 -7.92 -8.35 -5.23
CA LEU A 37 -6.58 -8.35 -5.83
C LEU A 37 -6.29 -9.61 -6.64
N ASP A 38 -6.83 -10.76 -6.24
CA ASP A 38 -6.67 -12.03 -6.98
C ASP A 38 -7.35 -12.02 -8.36
N ALA A 39 -8.17 -11.00 -8.66
CA ALA A 39 -8.77 -10.82 -9.98
C ALA A 39 -7.85 -10.10 -10.99
N TYR A 40 -6.69 -9.62 -10.55
CA TYR A 40 -5.69 -8.90 -11.33
C TYR A 40 -4.40 -9.74 -11.43
N ASP A 41 -3.72 -9.65 -12.57
CA ASP A 41 -2.52 -10.45 -12.84
C ASP A 41 -1.26 -9.81 -12.24
N SER A 42 -1.25 -8.48 -12.14
CA SER A 42 -0.14 -7.75 -11.52
C SER A 42 -0.60 -6.40 -10.97
N PHE A 43 0.23 -5.83 -10.11
CA PHE A 43 0.07 -4.45 -9.67
C PHE A 43 1.42 -3.73 -9.63
N GLU A 44 1.39 -2.42 -9.81
CA GLU A 44 2.55 -1.54 -9.84
C GLU A 44 2.32 -0.37 -8.89
N LEU A 45 3.22 -0.19 -7.93
CA LEU A 45 3.16 0.88 -6.94
C LEU A 45 4.20 1.97 -7.23
N THR A 46 3.72 3.19 -7.45
CA THR A 46 4.54 4.41 -7.50
C THR A 46 4.29 5.25 -6.24
N GLY A 47 5.03 6.35 -6.06
CA GLY A 47 4.75 7.27 -4.94
C GLY A 47 3.36 7.95 -5.02
N ASP A 48 2.82 8.05 -6.23
CA ASP A 48 1.60 8.82 -6.52
C ASP A 48 0.42 7.92 -6.93
N SER A 49 0.64 6.68 -7.38
CA SER A 49 -0.43 5.81 -7.86
C SER A 49 -0.16 4.33 -7.64
N LEU A 50 -1.25 3.57 -7.44
CA LEU A 50 -1.28 2.11 -7.54
C LEU A 50 -2.00 1.73 -8.84
N ILE A 51 -1.35 0.96 -9.70
CA ILE A 51 -1.91 0.50 -10.98
C ILE A 51 -2.15 -0.99 -10.87
N LEU A 52 -3.40 -1.43 -10.99
CA LEU A 52 -3.78 -2.84 -11.06
C LEU A 52 -3.95 -3.22 -12.54
N LYS A 53 -3.29 -4.28 -13.01
CA LYS A 53 -3.33 -4.71 -14.41
C LYS A 53 -3.93 -6.10 -14.53
N LYS A 54 -4.78 -6.28 -15.54
CA LYS A 54 -5.34 -7.56 -15.94
C LYS A 54 -5.13 -7.76 -17.44
N ALA A 55 -4.58 -8.91 -17.81
CA ALA A 55 -4.46 -9.34 -19.18
C ALA A 55 -5.87 -9.62 -19.73
N ASP A 56 -6.20 -8.99 -20.86
CA ASP A 56 -7.42 -9.33 -21.58
C ASP A 56 -7.21 -10.68 -22.27
N THR A 57 -7.81 -11.73 -21.70
CA THR A 57 -7.78 -13.09 -22.26
C THR A 57 -8.65 -13.22 -23.52
N LEU A 58 -9.42 -12.20 -23.90
CA LEU A 58 -10.29 -12.21 -25.06
C LEU A 58 -9.68 -11.41 -26.21
N TRP A 59 -8.70 -12.03 -26.88
CA TRP A 59 -8.33 -11.78 -28.29
C TRP A 59 -7.79 -10.38 -28.67
N SER A 60 -7.79 -9.37 -27.80
CA SER A 60 -7.50 -7.97 -28.18
C SER A 60 -6.06 -7.51 -27.93
N GLY A 61 -5.26 -8.26 -27.17
CA GLY A 61 -3.91 -7.83 -26.76
C GLY A 61 -3.88 -6.52 -25.93
N SER A 62 -5.04 -6.01 -25.51
CA SER A 62 -5.15 -4.77 -24.75
C SER A 62 -5.15 -5.06 -23.25
N GLU A 63 -4.26 -4.44 -22.49
CA GLU A 63 -4.26 -4.56 -21.02
C GLU A 63 -5.39 -3.72 -20.42
N VAL A 64 -6.22 -4.33 -19.57
CA VAL A 64 -7.18 -3.58 -18.74
C VAL A 64 -6.45 -3.15 -17.47
N SER A 65 -6.32 -1.84 -17.27
CA SER A 65 -5.67 -1.29 -16.07
C SER A 65 -6.59 -0.38 -15.27
N VAL A 66 -6.51 -0.47 -13.95
CA VAL A 66 -7.17 0.43 -13.01
C VAL A 66 -6.08 1.24 -12.31
N LYS A 67 -6.12 2.56 -12.46
CA LYS A 67 -5.23 3.48 -11.76
C LYS A 67 -5.92 4.06 -10.54
N ILE A 68 -5.36 3.80 -9.37
CA ILE A 68 -5.76 4.35 -8.08
C ILE A 68 -4.79 5.47 -7.73
N ASN A 69 -5.30 6.68 -7.50
CA ASN A 69 -4.50 7.79 -7.01
C ASN A 69 -4.20 7.58 -5.52
N LEU A 70 -2.94 7.75 -5.13
CA LEU A 70 -2.50 7.63 -3.74
C LEU A 70 -2.39 9.00 -3.08
N VAL A 71 -2.39 10.10 -3.82
CA VAL A 71 -2.25 11.44 -3.22
C VAL A 71 -3.61 11.95 -2.75
N THR A 72 -3.73 12.22 -1.45
CA THR A 72 -4.92 12.85 -0.87
C THR A 72 -4.88 14.36 -1.04
N GLU A 73 -6.03 15.04 -0.94
CA GLU A 73 -6.09 16.50 -1.01
C GLU A 73 -5.31 17.15 0.16
N LEU A 74 -5.42 16.58 1.37
CA LEU A 74 -4.66 17.03 2.53
C LEU A 74 -3.14 16.91 2.32
N GLU A 75 -2.70 15.78 1.75
CA GLU A 75 -1.29 15.57 1.42
C GLU A 75 -0.78 16.60 0.40
N LEU A 76 -1.58 16.90 -0.63
CA LEU A 76 -1.25 17.93 -1.63
C LEU A 76 -1.09 19.32 -0.99
N GLN A 77 -2.01 19.71 -0.11
CA GLN A 77 -1.93 20.98 0.63
C GLN A 77 -0.66 21.06 1.49
N LYS A 78 -0.29 19.95 2.15
CA LYS A 78 0.94 19.88 2.94
C LYS A 78 2.19 19.93 2.08
N TYR A 79 2.21 19.31 0.90
CA TYR A 79 3.31 19.42 -0.06
C TYR A 79 3.52 20.86 -0.53
N GLN A 80 2.44 21.54 -0.93
CA GLN A 80 2.51 22.95 -1.35
C GLN A 80 3.08 23.85 -0.25
N LYS A 81 2.62 23.64 0.99
CA LYS A 81 3.10 24.41 2.14
C LYS A 81 4.56 24.10 2.48
N LEU A 82 4.98 22.84 2.36
CA LEU A 82 6.38 22.46 2.53
C LEU A 82 7.27 23.14 1.50
N GLU A 83 6.89 23.13 0.22
CA GLU A 83 7.63 23.82 -0.83
C GLU A 83 7.71 25.33 -0.59
N GLN A 84 6.64 25.95 -0.10
CA GLN A 84 6.64 27.36 0.30
C GLN A 84 7.63 27.62 1.45
N MET A 85 7.60 26.80 2.49
CA MET A 85 8.53 26.93 3.62
C MET A 85 9.99 26.80 3.18
N LEU A 86 10.29 25.85 2.28
CA LEU A 86 11.63 25.66 1.73
C LEU A 86 12.08 26.88 0.90
N LYS A 87 11.18 27.48 0.11
CA LYS A 87 11.45 28.73 -0.63
C LYS A 87 11.70 29.93 0.30
N GLU A 88 11.03 29.97 1.44
CA GLU A 88 11.23 30.97 2.50
C GLU A 88 12.48 30.70 3.37
N GLY A 89 13.25 29.65 3.07
CA GLY A 89 14.45 29.25 3.84
C GLY A 89 14.14 28.57 5.18
N ARG A 90 12.89 28.19 5.43
CA ARG A 90 12.47 27.45 6.63
C ARG A 90 12.59 25.96 6.36
N THR A 91 13.38 25.26 7.16
CA THR A 91 13.61 23.82 7.02
C THR A 91 12.94 23.04 8.14
N ILE A 92 12.41 21.87 7.81
CA ILE A 92 11.91 20.89 8.77
C ILE A 92 12.88 19.71 8.71
N PRO A 93 13.42 19.23 9.85
CA PRO A 93 14.24 18.03 9.84
C PRO A 93 13.39 16.83 9.45
N ALA A 94 13.89 16.01 8.53
CA ALA A 94 13.26 14.74 8.18
C ALA A 94 13.30 13.82 9.42
N PRO A 95 12.19 13.13 9.74
CA PRO A 95 12.17 12.19 10.85
C PRO A 95 13.16 11.05 10.60
N THR A 96 13.90 10.69 11.63
CA THR A 96 14.93 9.66 11.58
C THR A 96 14.31 8.28 11.74
N LYS A 97 14.77 7.29 10.94
CA LYS A 97 14.43 5.89 11.21
C LYS A 97 15.07 5.49 12.56
N PRO A 98 14.44 4.60 13.36
CA PRO A 98 15.04 4.10 14.59
C PRO A 98 16.42 3.48 14.30
N GLY A 99 17.47 3.99 14.94
CA GLY A 99 18.86 3.53 14.74
C GLY A 99 19.66 4.31 13.69
N GLU A 100 19.07 5.28 12.98
CA GLU A 100 19.81 6.21 12.13
C GLU A 100 20.19 7.48 12.90
N VAL A 101 21.46 7.91 12.75
CA VAL A 101 21.92 9.21 13.26
C VAL A 101 21.28 10.29 12.39
N ALA A 102 20.60 11.27 13.03
CA ALA A 102 19.94 12.39 12.37
C ALA A 102 20.92 13.29 11.62
N THR A 103 21.36 12.82 10.45
CA THR A 103 22.34 13.48 9.60
C THR A 103 21.63 14.47 8.70
N GLY A 104 21.20 15.60 9.25
CA GLY A 104 20.93 16.85 8.52
C GLY A 104 19.95 16.78 7.33
N ARG A 105 19.20 15.69 7.14
CA ARG A 105 18.27 15.54 6.02
C ARG A 105 17.09 16.48 6.25
N ILE A 106 16.86 17.36 5.29
CA ILE A 106 15.71 18.26 5.29
C ILE A 106 14.53 17.51 4.68
N LEU A 107 13.35 17.70 5.25
CA LEU A 107 12.11 17.20 4.71
C LEU A 107 11.83 17.90 3.38
N THR A 108 11.80 17.14 2.28
CA THR A 108 11.38 17.61 0.95
C THR A 108 10.18 16.80 0.47
N VAL A 109 9.47 17.31 -0.55
CA VAL A 109 8.36 16.56 -1.18
C VAL A 109 8.87 15.24 -1.77
N ASP A 110 10.03 15.25 -2.42
CA ASP A 110 10.63 14.02 -2.97
C ASP A 110 10.93 12.99 -1.89
N TRP A 111 11.46 13.44 -0.74
CA TRP A 111 11.70 12.56 0.40
C TRP A 111 10.40 11.96 0.93
N LEU A 112 9.33 12.76 1.06
CA LEU A 112 8.01 12.28 1.48
C LEU A 112 7.44 11.24 0.50
N LYS A 113 7.52 11.50 -0.81
CA LYS A 113 7.07 10.55 -1.83
C LYS A 113 7.84 9.23 -1.77
N GLN A 114 9.14 9.28 -1.52
CA GLN A 114 9.96 8.08 -1.37
C GLN A 114 9.62 7.32 -0.08
N ASP A 115 9.54 8.00 1.06
CA ASP A 115 9.17 7.42 2.36
C ASP A 115 7.77 6.77 2.30
N LYS A 116 6.80 7.45 1.67
CA LYS A 116 5.47 6.91 1.42
C LYS A 116 5.52 5.62 0.62
N LYS A 117 6.26 5.62 -0.49
CA LYS A 117 6.42 4.44 -1.35
C LYS A 117 7.02 3.27 -0.57
N GLU A 118 8.09 3.50 0.19
CA GLU A 118 8.75 2.48 1.00
C GLU A 118 7.77 1.88 2.02
N LYS A 119 7.14 2.71 2.86
CA LYS A 119 6.19 2.25 3.89
C LYS A 119 4.98 1.54 3.32
N LEU A 120 4.39 2.07 2.25
CA LEU A 120 3.23 1.45 1.62
C LEU A 120 3.61 0.11 0.98
N THR A 121 4.80 0.00 0.41
CA THR A 121 5.31 -1.27 -0.13
C THR A 121 5.45 -2.32 0.98
N GLU A 122 6.06 -1.95 2.10
CA GLU A 122 6.24 -2.85 3.26
C GLU A 122 4.88 -3.32 3.82
N ASP A 123 3.93 -2.41 3.98
CA ASP A 123 2.61 -2.74 4.52
C ASP A 123 1.75 -3.54 3.52
N ILE A 124 1.85 -3.28 2.21
CA ILE A 124 1.20 -4.11 1.18
C ILE A 124 1.81 -5.52 1.17
N ILE A 125 3.13 -5.66 1.24
CA ILE A 125 3.78 -6.99 1.31
C ILE A 125 3.31 -7.73 2.56
N ARG A 126 3.28 -7.06 3.72
CA ARG A 126 2.79 -7.64 4.98
C ARG A 126 1.33 -8.07 4.85
N PHE A 127 0.49 -7.25 4.24
CA PHE A 127 -0.92 -7.57 3.97
C PHE A 127 -1.07 -8.80 3.06
N LEU A 128 -0.32 -8.88 1.97
CA LEU A 128 -0.39 -9.99 1.01
C LEU A 128 0.09 -11.31 1.63
N THR A 129 1.12 -11.24 2.48
CA THR A 129 1.74 -12.42 3.10
C THR A 129 1.06 -12.87 4.39
N ASN A 130 0.31 -12.01 5.07
CA ASN A 130 -0.38 -12.36 6.31
C ASN A 130 -1.69 -13.13 6.01
N PRO A 131 -1.81 -14.43 6.33
CA PRO A 131 -3.01 -15.21 6.01
C PRO A 131 -4.25 -14.75 6.80
N ASN A 132 -4.07 -14.10 7.94
CA ASN A 132 -5.17 -13.66 8.80
C ASN A 132 -5.77 -12.31 8.40
N GLN A 133 -5.16 -11.63 7.42
CA GLN A 133 -5.61 -10.32 6.97
C GLN A 133 -6.20 -10.43 5.55
N THR A 134 -7.51 -10.26 5.42
CA THR A 134 -8.20 -10.35 4.13
C THR A 134 -8.42 -9.00 3.47
N SER A 135 -8.40 -7.91 4.24
CA SER A 135 -8.62 -6.56 3.73
C SER A 135 -7.50 -5.59 4.09
N PHE A 136 -7.29 -4.62 3.21
CA PHE A 136 -6.42 -3.46 3.40
C PHE A 136 -7.21 -2.19 3.09
N ASP A 137 -7.44 -1.36 4.11
CA ASP A 137 -8.07 -0.05 3.95
C ASP A 137 -7.03 0.97 3.50
N LEU A 138 -6.96 1.16 2.18
CA LEU A 138 -6.01 2.08 1.57
C LEU A 138 -6.34 3.53 1.91
N THR A 139 -7.62 3.90 1.96
CA THR A 139 -7.99 5.28 2.27
C THR A 139 -7.58 5.67 3.67
N LYS A 140 -7.82 4.79 4.66
CA LYS A 140 -7.35 5.02 6.03
C LYS A 140 -5.83 5.17 6.07
N TRP A 141 -5.10 4.27 5.42
CA TRP A 141 -3.63 4.33 5.39
C TRP A 141 -3.12 5.66 4.80
N LEU A 142 -3.70 6.11 3.68
CA LEU A 142 -3.30 7.36 3.03
C LEU A 142 -3.64 8.58 3.89
N ASN A 143 -4.77 8.58 4.58
CA ASN A 143 -5.14 9.65 5.51
C ASN A 143 -4.22 9.69 6.73
N ASP A 144 -3.89 8.53 7.31
CA ASP A 144 -2.96 8.42 8.44
C ASP A 144 -1.56 8.93 8.04
N TYR A 145 -1.11 8.58 6.83
CA TYR A 145 0.13 9.10 6.27
C TYR A 145 0.10 10.63 6.09
N ALA A 146 -0.96 11.15 5.46
CA ALA A 146 -1.12 12.60 5.25
C ALA A 146 -1.15 13.35 6.59
N ASN A 147 -1.80 12.81 7.61
CA ASN A 147 -1.86 13.40 8.96
C ASN A 147 -0.50 13.41 9.65
N TRP A 148 0.32 12.37 9.47
CA TRP A 148 1.65 12.27 10.03
C TRP A 148 2.63 13.34 9.51
N ILE A 149 2.47 13.81 8.25
CA ILE A 149 3.35 14.84 7.67
C ILE A 149 3.36 16.07 8.61
N PRO A 150 4.54 16.48 9.14
CA PRO A 150 4.67 17.50 10.19
C PRO A 150 4.55 18.94 9.66
N VAL A 151 3.66 19.15 8.70
CA VAL A 151 3.32 20.43 8.11
C VAL A 151 1.90 20.75 8.53
N ARG A 152 1.76 21.71 9.46
CA ARG A 152 0.48 22.33 9.81
C ARG A 152 0.16 23.37 8.79
#